data_AF-A0A4R4ZK39-F1
#
_entry.id   AF-A0A4R4ZK39-F1
#
_cell.length_a   1.000
_cell.length_b   1.000
_cell.length_c   1.000
_cell.angle_alpha   90.00
_cell.angle_beta   90.00
_cell.angle_gamma   90.00
#
_symmetry.space_group_name_H-M   'P 1'
#
loop_
_entity.id
_entity.type
_entity.pdbx_description
1 polymer ?
#
loop_
_entity_poly.entity_id
_entity_poly.type
_entity_poly.pdbx_seq_one_letter_code
_entity_poly.pdbx_strand_id
1 'polypeptide(L)' 'MAGLRSRKRVPGGRTGSPVSQGHALRRVLLACGHVQRDRLAHRGDHVWCEGECSDWMRVVSVEE' A
#
# COMPACT_ATOMS: atom_id res chain seq x y z
N MET A 1 -3.09 15.27 -25.44
CA MET A 1 -2.59 15.86 -24.18
C MET A 1 -1.95 14.76 -23.35
N ALA A 2 -0.62 14.67 -23.35
CA ALA A 2 0.13 13.69 -22.59
C ALA A 2 0.24 14.14 -21.13
N GLY A 3 -0.36 13.37 -20.22
CA GLY A 3 -0.44 13.68 -18.79
C GLY A 3 0.92 13.73 -18.12
N LEU A 4 1.11 14.76 -17.30
CA LEU A 4 2.30 15.07 -16.54
C LEU A 4 2.65 13.97 -15.52
N ARG A 5 3.85 13.41 -15.71
CA ARG A 5 4.85 13.10 -14.67
C ARG A 5 4.32 12.71 -13.28
N SER A 6 4.24 11.41 -13.03
CA SER A 6 4.54 10.85 -11.71
C SER A 6 5.58 9.75 -11.88
N ARG A 7 6.87 10.11 -11.77
CA ARG A 7 7.99 9.14 -11.73
C ARG A 7 8.06 8.41 -10.38
N LYS A 8 6.91 8.05 -9.80
CA LYS A 8 6.88 7.17 -8.62
C LYS A 8 7.21 5.78 -9.14
N ARG A 9 8.47 5.37 -9.03
CA ARG A 9 8.97 4.07 -9.46
C ARG A 9 8.23 3.01 -8.63
N VAL A 10 7.16 2.46 -9.19
CA VAL A 10 6.35 1.42 -8.55
C VAL A 10 7.21 0.15 -8.44
N PRO A 11 7.47 -0.38 -7.23
CA PRO A 11 8.21 -1.63 -7.07
C PRO A 11 7.52 -2.78 -7.81
N GLY A 12 8.31 -3.63 -8.47
CA GLY A 12 7.80 -4.85 -9.10
C GLY A 12 7.23 -5.80 -8.04
N GLY A 13 6.03 -6.34 -8.28
CA GLY A 13 5.33 -7.20 -7.32
C GLY A 13 3.96 -6.67 -6.84
N ARG A 14 3.40 -5.64 -7.48
CA ARG A 14 2.05 -5.16 -7.15
C ARG A 14 0.99 -6.22 -7.48
N THR A 15 0.35 -6.73 -6.44
CA THR A 15 -0.98 -7.33 -6.51
C THR A 15 -1.99 -6.20 -6.69
N GLY A 16 -2.16 -5.73 -7.92
CA GLY A 16 -3.29 -4.86 -8.30
C GLY A 16 -4.59 -5.65 -8.42
N SER A 17 -4.88 -6.53 -7.44
CA SER A 17 -6.10 -7.33 -7.48
C SER A 17 -7.30 -6.37 -7.51
N PRO A 18 -8.20 -6.50 -8.50
CA PRO A 18 -9.40 -5.67 -8.56
C PRO A 18 -10.19 -5.84 -7.27
N VAL A 19 -10.43 -4.73 -6.57
CA VAL A 19 -11.13 -4.70 -5.28
C VAL A 19 -12.58 -5.12 -5.50
N SER A 20 -12.94 -6.32 -5.05
CA SER A 20 -14.34 -6.66 -4.78
C SER A 20 -14.82 -5.76 -3.63
N GLN A 21 -15.87 -4.96 -3.88
CA GLN A 21 -16.50 -4.13 -2.85
C GLN A 21 -17.11 -5.06 -1.79
N GLY A 22 -16.46 -5.20 -0.62
CA GLY A 22 -16.96 -6.06 0.45
C GLY A 22 -15.99 -6.38 1.60
N HIS A 23 -14.69 -6.15 1.45
CA HIS A 23 -13.72 -6.48 2.51
C HIS A 23 -13.65 -5.41 3.61
N ALA A 24 -13.64 -5.85 4.87
CA ALA A 24 -13.41 -4.99 6.03
C ALA A 24 -12.02 -4.33 5.95
N LEU A 25 -11.92 -3.08 6.42
CA LEU A 25 -10.65 -2.36 6.49
C LEU A 25 -9.78 -2.95 7.60
N ARG A 26 -8.66 -3.58 7.23
CA ARG A 26 -7.68 -4.14 8.17
C ARG A 26 -6.65 -3.09 8.53
N ARG A 27 -6.09 -3.17 9.74
CA ARG A 27 -4.96 -2.31 10.11
C ARG A 27 -3.67 -2.94 9.61
N VAL A 28 -2.82 -2.13 9.00
CA VAL A 28 -1.61 -2.59 8.32
C VAL A 28 -0.44 -1.78 8.82
N LEU A 29 0.54 -2.45 9.43
CA LEU A 29 1.78 -1.84 9.90
C LEU A 29 2.82 -1.86 8.79
N LEU A 30 3.37 -0.68 8.50
CA LEU A 30 4.41 -0.51 7.50
C LEU A 30 5.81 -0.58 8.13
N ALA A 31 6.81 -0.84 7.30
CA ALA A 31 8.22 -0.89 7.70
C ALA A 31 8.74 0.45 8.25
N CYS A 32 8.11 1.56 7.89
CA CYS A 32 8.40 2.87 8.46
C CYS A 32 7.77 3.12 9.84
N GLY A 33 7.00 2.17 10.37
CA GLY A 33 6.30 2.31 11.66
C GLY A 33 4.90 2.93 11.57
N HIS A 34 4.51 3.47 10.41
CA HIS A 34 3.15 3.98 10.21
C HIS A 34 2.12 2.85 10.11
N VAL A 35 0.93 3.10 10.65
CA VAL A 35 -0.22 2.20 10.54
C VAL A 35 -1.23 2.81 9.58
N GLN A 36 -1.67 2.03 8.60
CA GLN A 36 -2.68 2.43 7.63
C GLN A 36 -3.83 1.43 7.59
N ARG A 37 -4.93 1.80 6.96
CA ARG A 37 -6.07 0.90 6.75
C ARG A 37 -6.11 0.46 5.31
N ASP A 38 -5.92 -0.83 5.07
CA ASP A 38 -5.96 -1.41 3.74
C ASP A 38 -6.88 -2.65 3.73
N ARG A 39 -7.55 -2.88 2.61
CA ARG A 39 -8.46 -4.02 2.45
C ARG A 39 -7.72 -5.24 1.90
N LEU A 40 -6.68 -5.05 1.09
CA LEU A 40 -6.03 -6.07 0.30
C LEU A 40 -4.57 -6.33 0.69
N ALA A 41 -3.92 -5.39 1.37
CA ALA A 41 -2.51 -5.54 1.69
C ALA A 41 -2.24 -6.76 2.59
N HIS A 42 -1.24 -7.54 2.21
CA HIS A 42 -0.72 -8.66 2.97
C HIS A 42 0.69 -8.35 3.48
N ARG A 43 1.12 -9.11 4.50
CA ARG A 43 2.51 -9.06 4.97
C ARG A 43 3.47 -9.31 3.82
N GLY A 44 4.39 -8.38 3.61
CA GLY A 44 5.40 -8.44 2.56
C GLY A 44 5.08 -7.59 1.32
N ASP A 45 3.83 -7.14 1.13
CA ASP A 45 3.44 -6.26 0.04
C ASP A 45 4.10 -4.88 0.18
N HIS A 46 4.25 -4.16 -0.93
CA HIS A 46 4.64 -2.74 -0.88
C HIS A 46 3.42 -1.88 -1.11
N VAL A 47 3.08 -1.06 -0.12
CA VAL A 47 1.99 -0.09 -0.20
C VAL A 47 2.54 1.32 -0.09
N TRP A 48 1.84 2.28 -0.69
CA TRP A 48 2.22 3.67 -0.56
C TRP A 48 1.95 4.12 0.88
N CYS A 49 2.95 4.67 1.54
CA CYS A 49 2.76 5.30 2.83
C CYS A 49 2.17 6.69 2.60
N GLU A 50 0.91 6.89 2.99
CA GLU A 50 0.20 8.19 2.94
C GLU A 50 0.61 9.13 4.09
N GLY A 51 1.38 8.63 5.07
CA GLY A 51 2.06 9.48 6.05
C GLY A 51 3.19 10.33 5.45
N GLU A 52 4.04 10.90 6.31
CA GLU A 52 5.09 11.86 5.87
C GLU A 52 6.19 11.24 5.01
N CYS A 53 6.28 9.90 4.94
CA CYS A 53 7.31 9.22 4.17
C CYS A 53 7.19 9.45 2.66
N SER A 54 5.98 9.61 2.12
CA SER A 54 5.73 9.76 0.67
C SER A 54 6.51 8.74 -0.18
N ASP A 55 6.54 7.47 0.23
CA ASP A 55 7.29 6.40 -0.42
C ASP A 55 6.57 5.05 -0.33
N TRP A 56 7.03 4.08 -1.13
CA TRP A 56 6.57 2.69 -1.10
C TRP A 56 7.18 1.95 0.09
N MET A 57 6.35 1.59 1.04
CA MET A 57 6.77 0.91 2.26
C MET A 57 6.28 -0.53 2.26
N ARG A 58 7.16 -1.42 2.70
CA ARG A 58 6.82 -2.84 2.86
C ARG A 58 5.90 -3.01 4.06
N VAL A 59 4.87 -3.84 3.92
CA VAL A 59 3.97 -4.23 5.00
C VAL A 59 4.67 -5.25 5.89
N VAL A 60 4.71 -4.97 7.20
CA VAL A 60 5.38 -5.81 8.20
C VAL A 60 4.37 -6.69 8.94
N SER A 61 3.18 -6.17 9.24
CA SER A 61 2.09 -6.93 9.84
C SER A 61 0.73 -6.41 9.36
N VAL A 62 -0.28 -7.27 9.47
CA VAL A 62 -1.69 -6.97 9.21
C VAL A 62 -2.46 -7.46 10.43
N GLU A 63 -3.28 -6.60 11.01
CA GLU A 63 -4.20 -6.94 12.09
C GLU A 63 -5.63 -7.01 11.53
N GLU A 64 -6.27 -8.15 11.73
CA GLU A 64 -7.61 -8.51 11.23
C GLU A 64 -8.72 -8.10 12.20
#